data_AF-Q11074-F1
#
_entry.id   AF-Q11074-F1
#
_cell.length_a   1.000
_cell.length_b   1.000
_cell.length_c   1.000
_cell.angle_alpha   90.00
_cell.angle_beta   90.00
_cell.angle_gamma   90.00
#
_symmetry.space_group_name_H-M   'P 1'
#
loop_
_entity.id
_entity.type
_entity.pdbx_description
1 polymer ?
#
loop_
_entity_poly.entity_id
_entity_poly.type
_entity_poly.pdbx_seq_one_letter_code
_entity_poly.pdbx_strand_id
1 'polypeptide(L)'
;MNLSTAIISCLCIGVLSYENKFQFTGTVYCKSNAPWCVRIRVIEVDTLVDDGVASVDFCSNEVTQTYDIGGVQENDGLLDRNFELQMVVFHNCSRNTETVFKTGIWRIPLPKAPTVHAPIRQHLNLNTNNSQ
;
A
#
# COMPACT_ATOMS: atom_id res chain seq x y z
N MET A 1 11.45 -37.45 43.29
CA MET A 1 12.01 -37.32 41.92
C MET A 1 10.86 -37.32 40.93
N ASN A 2 11.08 -36.71 39.76
CA ASN A 2 10.15 -36.51 38.63
C ASN A 2 9.46 -35.14 38.62
N LEU A 3 10.31 -34.12 38.57
CA LEU A 3 10.05 -32.82 37.97
C LEU A 3 10.39 -32.95 36.48
N SER A 4 9.40 -33.18 35.62
CA SER A 4 9.46 -33.14 34.14
C SER A 4 8.09 -33.57 33.64
N THR A 5 7.34 -32.79 32.89
CA THR A 5 7.73 -32.18 31.62
C THR A 5 7.03 -30.83 31.48
N ALA A 6 7.80 -29.75 31.45
CA ALA A 6 7.36 -28.51 30.83
C ALA A 6 7.16 -28.82 29.34
N ILE A 7 5.93 -29.19 28.98
CA ILE A 7 5.49 -29.21 27.59
C ILE A 7 5.43 -27.73 27.20
N ILE A 8 6.60 -27.17 26.88
CA ILE A 8 6.69 -26.08 25.92
C ILE A 8 6.24 -26.74 24.62
N SER A 9 4.93 -26.92 24.51
CA SER A 9 4.21 -27.09 23.26
C SER A 9 4.59 -25.84 22.52
N CYS A 10 5.68 -25.95 21.76
CA CYS A 10 6.09 -25.00 20.76
C CYS A 10 4.90 -24.97 19.82
N LEU A 11 3.95 -24.11 20.18
CA LEU A 11 2.77 -23.78 19.41
C LEU A 11 3.37 -23.00 18.23
N CYS A 12 3.99 -23.76 17.33
CA CYS A 12 4.20 -23.36 15.97
C CYS A 12 2.79 -23.27 15.39
N ILE A 13 2.04 -22.25 15.81
CA ILE A 13 1.08 -21.63 14.92
C ILE A 13 1.99 -21.10 13.82
N GLY A 14 2.31 -21.97 12.86
CA GLY A 14 2.72 -21.53 11.55
C GLY A 14 1.53 -20.74 11.08
N VAL A 15 1.57 -19.43 11.29
CA VAL A 15 0.70 -18.52 10.58
C VAL A 15 1.05 -18.81 9.14
N LEU A 16 0.13 -19.50 8.43
CA LEU A 16 0.34 -19.81 7.03
C LEU A 16 0.34 -18.47 6.31
N SER A 17 1.54 -17.95 6.09
CA SER A 17 1.78 -16.74 5.33
C SER A 17 1.73 -17.13 3.87
N TYR A 18 0.80 -16.53 3.13
CA TYR A 18 0.62 -16.80 1.71
C TYR A 18 0.91 -15.53 0.94
N GLU A 19 1.62 -15.66 -0.19
CA GLU A 19 1.89 -14.54 -1.08
C GLU A 19 0.58 -14.01 -1.69
N ASN A 20 0.24 -12.75 -1.42
CA ASN A 20 -0.90 -12.06 -2.02
C ASN A 20 -0.42 -10.93 -2.92
N LYS A 21 -0.82 -10.98 -4.19
CA LYS A 21 -0.40 -10.02 -5.21
C LYS A 21 -1.44 -8.95 -5.38
N PHE A 22 -1.02 -7.70 -5.26
CA PHE A 22 -1.84 -6.53 -5.48
C PHE A 22 -1.35 -5.77 -6.70
N GLN A 23 -2.31 -5.24 -7.45
CA GLN A 23 -2.03 -4.29 -8.53
C GLN A 23 -2.75 -2.99 -8.24
N PHE A 24 -2.02 -1.89 -8.31
CA PHE A 24 -2.54 -0.54 -8.11
C PHE A 24 -2.38 0.25 -9.39
N THR A 25 -3.51 0.68 -9.94
CA THR A 25 -3.54 1.35 -11.25
C THR A 25 -4.32 2.64 -11.18
N GLY A 26 -4.02 3.56 -12.08
CA GLY A 26 -4.78 4.80 -12.12
C GLY A 26 -4.11 5.88 -12.94
N THR A 27 -4.54 7.11 -12.67
CA THR A 27 -3.94 8.31 -13.26
C THR A 27 -3.58 9.31 -12.18
N VAL A 28 -2.55 10.09 -12.46
CA VAL A 28 -2.14 11.27 -11.71
C VAL A 28 -2.46 12.48 -12.56
N TYR A 29 -3.24 13.40 -12.03
CA TYR A 29 -3.63 14.65 -12.66
C TYR A 29 -2.93 15.83 -11.98
N CYS A 30 -2.22 16.63 -12.77
CA CYS A 30 -1.49 17.80 -12.33
C CYS A 30 -1.57 18.92 -13.37
N LYS A 31 -2.01 20.12 -12.99
CA LYS A 31 -2.04 21.27 -13.89
C LYS A 31 -0.95 22.26 -13.48
N SER A 32 0.28 21.93 -13.82
CA SER A 32 1.46 22.77 -13.54
C SER A 32 1.99 23.45 -14.80
N ASN A 33 2.60 24.62 -14.63
CA ASN A 33 3.38 25.29 -15.68
C ASN A 33 4.86 24.85 -15.69
N ALA A 34 5.25 23.95 -14.77
CA ALA A 34 6.60 23.43 -14.62
C ALA A 34 6.58 21.89 -14.55
N PRO A 35 7.72 21.23 -14.82
CA PRO A 35 7.86 19.82 -14.52
C PRO A 35 7.50 19.50 -13.08
N TRP A 36 6.78 18.41 -12.87
CA TRP A 36 6.37 17.95 -11.55
C TRP A 36 6.81 16.51 -11.34
N CYS A 37 7.00 16.13 -10.09
CA CYS A 37 7.38 14.81 -9.65
C CYS A 37 6.38 14.30 -8.62
N VAL A 38 6.18 12.98 -8.61
CA VAL A 38 5.34 12.28 -7.65
C VAL A 38 6.02 10.98 -7.21
N ARG A 39 5.88 10.67 -5.94
CA ARG A 39 6.16 9.38 -5.32
C ARG A 39 4.87 8.83 -4.76
N ILE A 40 4.46 7.67 -5.22
CA ILE A 40 3.32 6.93 -4.66
C ILE A 40 3.89 5.75 -3.89
N ARG A 41 3.57 5.65 -2.61
CA ARG A 41 3.84 4.47 -1.79
C ARG A 41 2.52 3.83 -1.41
N VAL A 42 2.42 2.52 -1.56
CA VAL A 42 1.35 1.73 -0.98
C VAL A 42 1.88 1.13 0.30
N ILE A 43 1.14 1.33 1.38
CA ILE A 43 1.41 0.73 2.68
C ILE A 43 0.25 -0.17 3.09
N GLU A 44 0.55 -1.17 3.89
CA GLU A 44 -0.39 -1.84 4.77
C GLU A 44 -0.39 -1.08 6.10
N VAL A 45 -1.58 -0.65 6.54
CA VAL A 45 -1.75 0.22 7.71
C VAL A 45 -1.91 -0.66 8.92
N ASP A 46 -0.84 -0.73 9.69
CA ASP A 46 -0.70 -1.65 10.80
C ASP A 46 -0.77 -0.90 12.13
N THR A 47 -1.06 -1.60 13.22
CA THR A 47 -1.22 -0.92 14.54
C THR A 47 0.11 -0.36 15.08
N LEU A 48 1.24 -0.95 14.68
CA LEU A 48 2.56 -0.62 15.24
C LEU A 48 3.54 -0.09 14.19
N VAL A 49 3.60 -0.70 13.01
CA VAL A 49 4.52 -0.32 11.93
C VAL A 49 3.83 -0.56 10.60
N ASP A 50 3.58 0.51 9.84
CA ASP A 50 3.05 0.39 8.48
C ASP A 50 4.07 -0.32 7.57
N ASP A 51 3.66 -1.40 6.92
CA ASP A 51 4.52 -2.16 6.01
C ASP A 51 4.44 -1.63 4.58
N GLY A 52 5.59 -1.53 3.91
CA GLY A 52 5.66 -1.11 2.52
C GLY A 52 5.25 -2.23 1.57
N VAL A 53 4.17 -2.03 0.81
CA VAL A 53 3.66 -3.02 -0.16
C VAL A 53 4.23 -2.77 -1.56
N ALA A 54 4.26 -1.51 -1.99
CA ALA A 54 4.74 -1.14 -3.32
C ALA A 54 5.11 0.35 -3.38
N SER A 55 5.90 0.74 -4.39
CA SER A 55 6.17 2.15 -4.64
C SER A 55 6.50 2.43 -6.09
N VAL A 56 6.21 3.64 -6.54
CA VAL A 56 6.69 4.19 -7.82
C VAL A 56 7.02 5.67 -7.66
N ASP A 57 8.03 6.10 -8.41
CA ASP A 57 8.48 7.48 -8.48
C ASP A 57 8.61 7.88 -9.94
N PHE A 58 8.10 9.04 -10.32
CA PHE A 58 8.30 9.60 -11.65
C PHE A 58 8.13 11.11 -11.68
N CYS A 59 8.66 11.74 -12.73
CA CYS A 59 8.40 13.13 -13.06
C CYS A 59 7.75 13.23 -14.43
N SER A 60 6.93 14.26 -14.64
CA SER A 60 6.23 14.49 -15.90
C SER A 60 6.02 15.98 -16.15
N ASN A 61 5.85 16.31 -17.42
CA ASN A 61 5.35 17.62 -17.89
C ASN A 61 3.90 17.52 -18.38
N GLU A 62 3.36 16.30 -18.42
CA GLU A 62 2.01 16.04 -18.89
C GLU A 62 0.98 16.44 -17.84
N VAL A 63 -0.22 16.80 -18.29
CA VAL A 63 -1.32 17.13 -17.38
C VAL A 63 -1.86 15.88 -16.68
N THR A 64 -1.82 14.73 -17.37
CA THR A 64 -2.28 13.44 -16.85
C THR A 64 -1.26 12.36 -17.17
N GLN A 65 -0.87 11.57 -16.18
CA GLN A 65 0.05 10.43 -16.33
C GLN A 65 -0.57 9.18 -15.73
N THR A 66 -0.49 8.04 -16.42
CA THR A 66 -0.92 6.75 -15.85
C THR A 66 0.16 6.17 -14.94
N TYR A 67 -0.26 5.46 -13.90
CA TYR A 67 0.62 4.62 -13.10
C TYR A 67 0.09 3.20 -13.00
N ASP A 68 1.02 2.27 -12.83
CA ASP A 68 0.75 0.84 -12.70
C ASP A 68 1.81 0.23 -11.78
N ILE A 69 1.41 -0.20 -10.58
CA ILE A 69 2.32 -0.61 -9.50
C ILE A 69 1.89 -1.98 -8.99
N GLY A 70 2.78 -2.95 -9.08
CA GLY A 70 2.60 -4.27 -8.47
C GLY A 70 3.24 -4.33 -7.09
N GLY A 71 2.55 -4.98 -6.16
CA GLY A 71 3.04 -5.23 -4.80
C GLY A 71 2.69 -6.63 -4.33
N VAL A 72 3.44 -7.11 -3.35
CA VAL A 72 3.22 -8.41 -2.73
C VAL A 72 3.12 -8.20 -1.22
N GLN A 73 2.15 -8.85 -0.59
CA GLN A 73 2.05 -8.90 0.87
C GLN A 73 1.81 -10.34 1.33
N GLU A 74 2.53 -10.77 2.36
CA GLU A 74 2.49 -12.16 2.83
C GLU A 74 1.66 -12.35 4.11
N ASN A 75 1.46 -11.26 4.88
CA ASN A 75 0.81 -11.29 6.19
C ASN A 75 0.01 -10.00 6.44
N ASP A 76 -1.07 -10.08 7.20
CA ASP A 76 -2.00 -8.99 7.59
C ASP A 76 -1.76 -8.47 9.02
N GLY A 77 -0.57 -8.71 9.57
CA GLY A 77 -0.33 -8.45 10.98
C GLY A 77 -1.15 -9.35 11.91
N LEU A 78 -1.69 -8.78 12.99
CA LEU A 78 -2.12 -9.55 14.18
C LEU A 78 -3.62 -9.43 14.55
N LEU A 79 -4.44 -8.64 13.84
CA LEU A 79 -5.63 -8.07 14.51
C LEU A 79 -7.01 -8.28 13.84
N ASP A 80 -7.19 -8.17 12.52
CA ASP A 80 -8.57 -8.16 11.97
C ASP A 80 -8.84 -8.99 10.69
N ARG A 81 -7.85 -9.73 10.18
CA ARG A 81 -7.99 -10.59 8.98
C ARG A 81 -8.26 -9.82 7.68
N ASN A 82 -7.86 -8.56 7.59
CA ASN A 82 -7.87 -7.80 6.35
C ASN A 82 -6.49 -7.21 6.09
N PHE A 83 -6.20 -6.95 4.82
CA PHE A 83 -5.17 -5.99 4.46
C PHE A 83 -5.77 -4.59 4.47
N GLU A 84 -5.28 -3.70 5.32
CA GLU A 84 -5.59 -2.27 5.33
C GLU A 84 -4.66 -1.50 4.40
N LEU A 85 -4.93 -1.51 3.10
CA LEU A 85 -4.04 -0.85 2.14
C LEU A 85 -4.32 0.65 2.03
N GLN A 86 -3.29 1.48 2.00
CA GLN A 86 -3.40 2.93 1.80
C GLN A 86 -2.29 3.45 0.88
N MET A 87 -2.60 4.42 0.03
CA MET A 87 -1.57 5.17 -0.72
C MET A 87 -1.13 6.41 0.06
N VAL A 88 0.18 6.59 0.17
CA VAL A 88 0.85 7.81 0.62
C VAL A 88 1.51 8.46 -0.59
N VAL A 89 1.07 9.66 -0.94
CA VAL A 89 1.45 10.34 -2.18
C VAL A 89 2.24 11.60 -1.84
N PHE A 90 3.49 11.67 -2.27
CA PHE A 90 4.37 12.84 -2.15
C PHE A 90 4.52 13.49 -3.53
N HIS A 91 4.41 14.81 -3.64
CA HIS A 91 4.53 15.49 -4.94
C HIS A 91 4.85 16.99 -4.83
N ASN A 92 5.15 17.61 -5.96
CA ASN A 92 5.39 19.06 -6.07
C ASN A 92 4.56 19.77 -7.17
N CYS A 93 3.50 19.11 -7.68
CA CYS A 93 2.65 19.60 -8.78
C CYS A 93 2.36 21.12 -8.81
N SER A 94 1.97 21.71 -7.69
CA SER A 94 1.52 23.11 -7.60
C SER A 94 2.38 23.98 -6.67
N ARG A 95 3.47 23.42 -6.13
CA ARG A 95 4.28 24.06 -5.08
C ARG A 95 5.74 23.74 -5.31
N ASN A 96 6.61 24.70 -5.00
CA ASN A 96 8.07 24.47 -5.03
C ASN A 96 8.54 23.50 -3.92
N THR A 97 7.66 23.16 -2.98
CA THR A 97 7.92 22.25 -1.86
C THR A 97 7.13 20.97 -2.00
N GLU A 98 7.70 19.87 -1.52
CA GLU A 98 7.00 18.60 -1.43
C GLU A 98 5.74 18.72 -0.56
N THR A 99 4.66 18.11 -1.04
CA THR A 99 3.37 18.01 -0.36
C THR A 99 3.01 16.54 -0.27
N VAL A 100 2.40 16.14 0.85
CA VAL A 100 1.97 14.76 1.09
C VAL A 100 0.47 14.71 1.35
N PHE A 101 -0.19 13.69 0.80
CA PHE A 101 -1.54 13.30 1.19
C PHE A 101 -1.69 11.79 1.22
N LYS A 102 -2.73 11.32 1.91
CA LYS A 102 -3.08 9.91 2.05
C LYS A 102 -4.45 9.66 1.44
N THR A 103 -4.63 8.55 0.74
CA THR A 103 -5.94 8.14 0.21
C THR A 103 -6.80 7.50 1.29
N GLY A 104 -8.04 7.16 0.92
CA GLY A 104 -8.84 6.22 1.71
C GLY A 104 -8.13 4.88 1.89
N ILE A 105 -8.50 4.16 2.96
CA ILE A 105 -8.01 2.82 3.26
C ILE A 105 -8.91 1.81 2.55
N TRP A 106 -8.32 0.90 1.79
CA TRP A 106 -9.00 -0.27 1.26
C TRP A 106 -8.84 -1.42 2.25
N ARG A 107 -9.96 -2.01 2.68
CA ARG A 107 -9.96 -3.23 3.47
C ARG A 107 -10.21 -4.42 2.57
N ILE A 108 -9.23 -5.31 2.48
CA ILE A 108 -9.33 -6.49 1.64
C ILE A 108 -9.24 -7.73 2.53
N PRO A 109 -10.30 -8.54 2.61
CA PRO A 109 -10.28 -9.74 3.42
C PRO A 109 -9.15 -10.68 3.04
N LEU A 110 -8.48 -11.23 4.04
CA LEU A 110 -7.47 -12.26 3.86
C LEU A 110 -8.04 -13.46 3.10
N PRO A 111 -7.43 -13.87 1.99
CA PRO A 111 -7.83 -15.09 1.30
C PRO A 111 -7.34 -16.34 2.03
N LYS A 112 -7.96 -17.49 1.72
CA LYS A 112 -7.61 -18.79 2.33
C LYS A 112 -6.41 -19.49 1.66
N ALA A 113 -5.87 -18.89 0.60
CA ALA A 113 -4.79 -19.41 -0.23
C ALA A 113 -4.12 -18.23 -0.98
N PRO A 114 -2.90 -18.40 -1.51
CA PRO A 114 -2.25 -17.38 -2.33
C PRO A 114 -3.19 -16.85 -3.42
N THR A 115 -3.35 -15.54 -3.50
CA THR A 115 -4.34 -14.92 -4.38
C THR A 115 -3.73 -13.75 -5.16
N VAL A 116 -4.11 -13.65 -6.43
CA VAL A 116 -3.90 -12.44 -7.22
C VAL A 116 -5.19 -11.62 -7.15
N HIS A 117 -5.12 -10.46 -6.49
CA HIS A 117 -6.29 -9.61 -6.30
C HIS A 117 -6.63 -8.84 -7.58
N ALA A 118 -7.90 -8.46 -7.71
CA ALA A 118 -8.31 -7.55 -8.77
C ALA A 118 -7.58 -6.20 -8.63
N PRO A 119 -7.24 -5.52 -9.74
CA PRO A 119 -6.57 -4.23 -9.66
C PRO A 119 -7.38 -3.19 -8.89
N ILE A 120 -6.73 -2.53 -7.93
CA ILE A 120 -7.27 -1.40 -7.19
C ILE A 120 -7.03 -0.16 -8.06
N ARG A 121 -8.12 0.45 -8.51
CA ARG A 121 -8.09 1.65 -9.35
C ARG A 121 -8.28 2.90 -8.49
N GLN A 122 -7.35 3.85 -8.60
CA GLN A 122 -7.46 5.13 -7.90
C GLN A 122 -6.90 6.25 -8.77
N HIS A 123 -7.65 7.32 -8.95
CA HIS A 123 -7.18 8.51 -9.66
C HIS A 123 -6.74 9.56 -8.64
N LEU A 124 -5.58 10.17 -8.85
CA LEU A 124 -4.95 11.12 -7.94
C LEU A 124 -5.00 12.52 -8.55
N ASN A 125 -5.57 13.49 -7.84
CA ASN A 125 -5.55 14.89 -8.24
C ASN A 125 -4.55 15.66 -7.36
N LEU A 126 -3.36 15.92 -7.90
CA LEU A 126 -2.26 16.58 -7.19
C LEU A 126 -2.48 18.09 -7.00
N ASN A 127 -3.49 18.68 -7.66
CA ASN A 127 -3.83 20.09 -7.47
C ASN A 127 -4.67 20.28 -6.20
N THR A 128 -5.49 19.29 -5.86
CA THR A 128 -6.39 19.30 -4.69
C THR A 128 -5.97 18.35 -3.59
N ASN A 129 -4.88 17.59 -3.78
CA ASN A 129 -4.35 16.59 -2.85
C ASN A 129 -5.38 15.55 -2.44
N ASN A 130 -6.22 15.12 -3.38
CA ASN A 130 -7.32 14.21 -3.16
C ASN A 130 -7.27 13.04 -4.14
N SER A 131 -7.98 11.97 -3.80
CA SER A 131 -8.20 10.84 -4.69
C SER A 131 -9.67 10.70 -5.10
N GLN A 132 -9.90 10.14 -6.29
CA GLN A 132 -11.20 9.85 -6.90
C GLN A 132 -11.26 8.40 -7.37
#